data_AF-A0A2S9FSA3-F1
#
_entry.id   AF-A0A2S9FSA3-F1
#
_cell.length_a   1.000
_cell.length_b   1.000
_cell.length_c   1.000
_cell.angle_alpha   90.00
_cell.angle_beta   90.00
_cell.angle_gamma   90.00
#
_symmetry.space_group_name_H-M   'P 1'
#
loop_
_entity.id
_entity.type
_entity.pdbx_description
1 polymer ?
#
loop_
_entity_poly.entity_id
_entity_poly.type
_entity_poly.pdbx_seq_one_letter_code
_entity_poly.pdbx_strand_id
1 'polypeptide(L)'
;VAPKKLTGVTAVAPSRFVNPTSFAYCREISRDEIRSVIAQFAAATRVAIEAGFDAVELHFGHLYLPSSFLSPLINRRKDGYGGSIDNRSRLVRE
;
A
#
# COMPACT_ATOMS: atom_id res chain seq x y z
N VAL A 1 3.84 -8.08 -7.98
CA VAL A 1 4.57 -6.78 -7.96
C VAL A 1 5.41 -6.69 -9.21
N ALA A 2 5.36 -5.57 -9.94
CA ALA A 2 6.20 -5.37 -11.14
C ALA A 2 7.69 -5.26 -10.77
N PRO A 3 8.60 -5.87 -11.53
CA PRO A 3 10.03 -5.86 -11.20
C PRO A 3 10.65 -4.48 -11.43
N LYS A 4 11.64 -4.11 -10.61
CA LYS A 4 12.39 -2.84 -10.72
C LYS A 4 12.99 -2.63 -12.13
N LYS A 5 13.38 -3.72 -12.80
CA LYS A 5 13.91 -3.67 -14.18
C LYS A 5 12.92 -3.05 -15.17
N LEU A 6 11.61 -3.18 -14.91
CA LEU A 6 10.55 -2.65 -15.77
C LEU A 6 10.11 -1.24 -15.34
N THR A 7 9.99 -0.99 -14.04
CA THR A 7 9.41 0.26 -13.51
C THR A 7 10.45 1.31 -13.13
N GLY A 8 11.73 0.96 -13.07
CA GLY A 8 12.81 1.83 -12.56
C GLY A 8 12.78 2.05 -11.04
N VAL A 9 11.71 1.64 -10.34
CA VAL A 9 11.49 1.92 -8.92
C VAL A 9 11.48 0.65 -8.07
N THR A 10 12.02 0.74 -6.85
CA THR A 10 11.91 -0.34 -5.86
C THR A 10 10.53 -0.30 -5.22
N ALA A 11 9.80 -1.41 -5.31
CA ALA A 11 8.48 -1.55 -4.70
C ALA A 11 8.51 -1.34 -3.17
N VAL A 12 7.39 -0.90 -2.63
CA VAL A 12 7.24 -0.56 -1.21
C VAL A 12 6.27 -1.50 -0.50
N ALA A 13 6.49 -1.69 0.80
CA ALA A 13 5.70 -2.50 1.70
C ALA A 13 5.75 -1.90 3.12
N PRO A 14 4.88 -2.28 4.07
CA PRO A 14 4.93 -1.79 5.45
C PRO A 14 6.25 -2.13 6.15
N SER A 15 6.90 -3.23 5.78
CA SER A 15 8.21 -3.64 6.29
C SER A 15 9.03 -4.24 5.15
N ARG A 16 10.35 -4.32 5.33
CA ARG A 16 11.22 -5.03 4.38
C ARG A 16 10.76 -6.48 4.22
N PHE A 17 10.51 -6.88 2.97
CA PHE A 17 9.90 -8.16 2.63
C PHE A 17 10.23 -8.57 1.19
N VAL A 18 10.30 -9.87 0.93
CA VAL A 18 10.39 -10.42 -0.42
C VAL A 18 9.00 -10.93 -0.81
N ASN A 19 8.41 -10.35 -1.84
CA ASN A 19 7.10 -10.77 -2.30
C ASN A 19 7.17 -12.20 -2.86
N PRO A 20 6.41 -13.18 -2.33
CA PRO A 20 6.54 -14.59 -2.71
C PRO A 20 6.05 -14.86 -4.14
N THR A 21 5.16 -14.03 -4.67
CA THR A 21 4.63 -14.18 -6.02
C THR A 21 5.60 -13.67 -7.07
N SER A 22 6.34 -12.59 -6.78
CA SER A 22 7.26 -11.98 -7.75
C SER A 22 8.74 -12.18 -7.44
N PHE A 23 9.08 -12.79 -6.31
CA PHE A 23 10.43 -12.91 -5.75
C PHE A 23 11.20 -11.57 -5.69
N ALA A 24 10.47 -10.46 -5.67
CA ALA A 24 11.04 -9.13 -5.71
C ALA A 24 11.16 -8.55 -4.30
N TYR A 25 12.30 -7.93 -4.03
CA TYR A 25 12.52 -7.19 -2.81
C TYR A 25 11.64 -5.93 -2.77
N CYS A 26 10.94 -5.75 -1.64
CA CYS A 26 10.18 -4.55 -1.31
C CYS A 26 10.87 -3.84 -0.13
N ARG A 27 11.11 -2.54 -0.27
CA ARG A 27 11.61 -1.71 0.82
C ARG A 27 10.46 -1.27 1.73
N GLU A 28 10.81 -0.91 2.96
CA GLU A 28 9.85 -0.28 3.87
C GLU A 28 9.43 1.10 3.34
N ILE A 29 8.12 1.37 3.39
CA ILE A 29 7.52 2.66 3.04
C ILE A 29 7.70 3.66 4.19
N SER A 30 8.07 4.89 3.87
CA SER A 30 8.14 5.99 4.84
C SER A 30 6.77 6.58 5.14
N ARG A 31 6.65 7.36 6.23
CA ARG A 31 5.40 8.05 6.57
C ARG A 31 5.01 9.10 5.53
N ASP A 32 5.99 9.72 4.87
CA ASP A 32 5.74 10.75 3.86
C ASP A 32 5.18 10.12 2.59
N GLU A 33 5.70 8.94 2.23
CA GLU A 33 5.18 8.15 1.14
C GLU A 33 3.78 7.59 1.44
N ILE A 34 3.49 7.20 2.69
CA ILE A 34 2.12 6.82 3.09
C ILE A 34 1.15 8.00 2.83
N ARG A 35 1.50 9.21 3.27
CA ARG A 35 0.67 10.41 3.01
C ARG A 35 0.53 10.68 1.51
N SER A 36 1.59 10.48 0.73
CA SER A 36 1.54 10.62 -0.72
C SER A 36 0.62 9.58 -1.37
N VAL A 37 0.65 8.33 -0.92
CA VAL A 37 -0.24 7.26 -1.40
C VAL A 37 -1.70 7.60 -1.12
N ILE A 38 -2.04 8.06 0.09
CA ILE A 38 -3.40 8.48 0.44
C ILE A 38 -3.86 9.62 -0.50
N ALA A 39 -3.00 10.62 -0.71
CA ALA A 39 -3.30 11.71 -1.65
C ALA A 39 -3.47 11.23 -3.10
N GLN A 40 -2.72 10.21 -3.52
CA GLN A 40 -2.86 9.58 -4.84
C GLN A 40 -4.19 8.82 -5.00
N PHE A 41 -4.64 8.10 -3.97
CA PHE A 41 -5.98 7.49 -3.97
C PHE A 41 -7.06 8.56 -4.12
N ALA A 42 -6.99 9.64 -3.34
CA ALA A 42 -7.94 10.74 -3.44
C ALA A 42 -7.95 11.41 -4.83
N ALA A 43 -6.76 11.63 -5.41
CA ALA A 43 -6.64 12.18 -6.76
C ALA A 43 -7.21 11.22 -7.82
N ALA A 44 -6.93 9.92 -7.71
CA ALA A 44 -7.46 8.91 -8.63
C ALA A 44 -9.00 8.82 -8.55
N THR A 45 -9.59 8.92 -7.36
CA THR A 45 -11.04 8.97 -7.20
C THR A 45 -11.65 10.20 -7.89
N ARG A 46 -11.00 11.38 -7.82
CA ARG A 46 -11.47 12.57 -8.55
C ARG A 46 -11.46 12.35 -10.06
N VAL A 47 -10.39 11.76 -10.58
CA VAL A 47 -10.32 11.39 -12.01
C VAL A 47 -11.42 10.42 -12.41
N ALA A 48 -11.74 9.43 -11.55
CA ALA A 48 -12.84 8.50 -11.80
C ALA A 48 -14.21 9.22 -11.86
N ILE A 49 -14.45 10.17 -10.95
CA ILE A 49 -15.66 10.99 -10.96
C ILE A 49 -15.75 11.83 -12.25
N GLU A 50 -14.67 12.51 -12.61
CA GLU A 50 -14.60 13.34 -13.83
C GLU A 50 -14.79 12.52 -15.11
N ALA A 51 -14.34 11.26 -15.11
CA ALA A 51 -14.53 10.33 -16.20
C ALA A 51 -15.95 9.72 -16.26
N GLY A 52 -16.82 9.99 -15.28
CA GLY A 52 -18.21 9.53 -15.26
C GLY A 52 -18.41 8.12 -14.70
N PHE A 53 -17.51 7.61 -13.87
CA PHE A 53 -17.75 6.35 -13.15
C PHE A 53 -18.77 6.54 -12.02
N ASP A 54 -19.74 5.61 -11.92
CA ASP A 54 -20.78 5.63 -10.87
C ASP A 54 -20.31 5.05 -9.53
N ALA A 55 -19.19 4.32 -9.53
CA ALA A 55 -18.65 3.67 -8.34
C ALA A 55 -17.11 3.58 -8.39
N VAL A 56 -16.51 3.50 -7.20
CA VAL A 56 -15.08 3.25 -7.01
C VAL A 56 -14.90 2.12 -6.00
N GLU A 57 -14.13 1.10 -6.39
CA GLU A 57 -13.68 0.04 -5.49
C GLU A 57 -12.22 0.28 -5.09
N LEU A 58 -11.93 0.23 -3.80
CA LEU A 58 -10.58 0.31 -3.28
C LEU A 58 -9.96 -1.08 -3.18
N HIS A 59 -8.88 -1.32 -3.92
CA HIS A 59 -8.28 -2.65 -3.96
C HIS A 59 -7.41 -2.96 -2.74
N PHE A 60 -8.04 -3.44 -1.66
CA PHE A 60 -7.39 -3.82 -0.41
C PHE A 60 -7.21 -5.34 -0.26
N GLY A 61 -6.88 -6.02 -1.36
CA GLY A 61 -6.68 -7.47 -1.43
C GLY A 61 -5.29 -7.89 -1.89
N HIS A 62 -5.12 -9.20 -2.10
CA HIS A 62 -4.04 -9.83 -2.89
C HIS A 62 -2.60 -9.40 -2.58
N LEU A 63 -2.28 -9.13 -1.30
CA LEU A 63 -0.95 -8.69 -0.85
C LEU A 63 -0.42 -7.39 -1.48
N TYR A 64 -1.31 -6.59 -2.09
CA TYR A 64 -0.99 -5.22 -2.47
C TYR A 64 -0.76 -4.34 -1.23
N LEU A 65 -0.32 -3.10 -1.46
CA LEU A 65 0.12 -2.22 -0.38
C LEU A 65 -0.87 -2.17 0.80
N PRO A 66 -2.18 -1.90 0.62
CA PRO A 66 -3.09 -1.79 1.76
C PRO A 66 -3.33 -3.11 2.50
N SER A 67 -3.49 -4.22 1.78
CA SER A 67 -3.68 -5.54 2.42
C SER A 67 -2.41 -6.01 3.15
N SER A 68 -1.23 -5.61 2.66
CA SER A 68 0.03 -5.93 3.33
C SER A 68 0.17 -5.22 4.68
N PHE A 69 -0.39 -4.01 4.85
CA PHE A 69 -0.47 -3.33 6.16
C PHE A 69 -1.36 -4.07 7.14
N LEU A 70 -2.45 -4.67 6.67
CA LEU A 70 -3.38 -5.44 7.49
C LEU A 70 -2.79 -6.76 7.97
N SER A 71 -1.81 -7.35 7.27
CA SER A 71 -1.23 -8.64 7.65
C SER A 71 -0.17 -8.50 8.77
N PRO A 72 -0.30 -9.19 9.92
CA PRO A 72 0.73 -9.15 10.97
C PRO A 72 1.99 -9.93 10.59
N LEU A 73 1.90 -10.80 9.57
CA LEU A 73 3.04 -11.55 9.05
C LEU A 73 3.97 -10.67 8.21
N ILE A 74 3.41 -9.66 7.53
CA ILE A 74 4.15 -8.76 6.65
C ILE A 74 4.45 -7.44 7.35
N ASN A 75 3.43 -6.83 7.98
CA ASN A 75 3.57 -5.58 8.71
C ASN A 75 4.14 -5.81 10.11
N ARG A 76 5.45 -5.63 10.22
CA ARG A 76 6.24 -5.75 11.45
C ARG A 76 6.66 -4.38 11.99
N ARG A 77 5.99 -3.30 11.56
CA ARG A 77 6.28 -1.94 12.02
C ARG A 77 5.99 -1.82 13.52
N LYS A 78 6.79 -1.00 14.19
CA LYS A 78 6.62 -0.66 15.62
C LYS A 78 6.09 0.76 15.82
N ASP A 79 5.70 1.42 14.73
CA ASP A 79 5.20 2.78 14.74
C ASP A 79 3.66 2.81 14.67
N GLY A 80 3.08 3.99 14.49
CA GLY A 80 1.62 4.16 14.45
C GLY A 80 0.91 3.39 13.33
N TYR A 81 1.62 2.73 12.42
CA TYR A 81 1.05 1.93 11.34
C TYR A 81 1.29 0.42 11.50
N GLY A 82 1.78 -0.07 12.64
CA GLY A 82 1.95 -1.50 12.92
C GLY A 82 1.65 -1.92 14.36
N GLY A 83 1.74 -3.23 14.60
CA GLY A 83 1.40 -3.85 15.88
C GLY A 83 -0.10 -4.13 16.00
N SER A 84 -0.82 -3.30 16.77
CA SER A 84 -2.25 -3.48 17.03
C SER A 84 -3.07 -3.48 15.74
N ILE A 85 -4.29 -4.05 15.80
CA ILE A 85 -5.21 -4.01 14.66
C ILE A 85 -5.57 -2.58 14.26
N ASP A 86 -5.69 -1.67 15.23
CA ASP A 86 -5.97 -0.25 14.97
C ASP A 86 -4.84 0.42 14.18
N ASN A 87 -3.60 0.14 14.55
CA ASN A 87 -2.45 0.69 13.84
C ASN A 87 -2.28 0.05 12.46
N ARG A 88 -2.46 -1.28 12.34
CA ARG A 88 -2.38 -1.98 11.05
C ARG A 88 -3.48 -1.56 10.07
N SER A 89 -4.66 -1.22 10.58
CA SER A 89 -5.78 -0.72 9.78
C SER A 89 -5.75 0.80 9.54
N ARG A 90 -4.81 1.53 10.15
CA ARG A 90 -4.74 2.99 10.02
C ARG A 90 -4.71 3.46 8.57
N LEU A 91 -3.84 2.89 7.74
CA LEU A 91 -3.69 3.30 6.34
C LEU A 91 -4.97 3.12 5.52
N VAL A 92 -5.80 2.11 5.81
CA VAL A 92 -7.05 1.89 5.05
C VAL A 92 -8.22 2.73 5.57
N ARG A 93 -8.04 3.40 6.71
CA ARG A 93 -9.03 4.28 7.34
C ARG A 93 -8.80 5.76 7.07
N GLU A 94 -7.55 6.13 6.76
CA GLU A 94 -7.11 7.49 6.42
C GLU A 94 -7.18 7.72 4.90
#